data_AF-A0A927YTB7-F1
#
_entry.id   AF-A0A927YTB7-F1
#
_cell.length_a   1.000
_cell.length_b   1.000
_cell.length_c   1.000
_cell.angle_alpha   90.00
_cell.angle_beta   90.00
_cell.angle_gamma   90.00
#
_symmetry.space_group_name_H-M   'P 1'
#
loop_
_entity.id
_entity.type
_entity.pdbx_description
1 polymer ?
#
loop_
_entity_poly.entity_id
_entity_poly.type
_entity_poly.pdbx_seq_one_letter_code
_entity_poly.pdbx_strand_id
1 'polypeptide(L)'
;MLKKCPSCGGELEKKREKLICPYCNSTYDVEKSDKKSSKELLDPDLFFVDVDLNRLMEKKCTSEVMRAWKYCMDENETSKDVEEYLRKITQKDDGTAMKDVRGERIENLRGRMDSELESGERVIMLIDTTLFGKGKDFYVITDRAVRFFKKKKSMTVKFDDIIAIKINDSLNLPSFYLNESYETSISSVANSYQTLGAMLALITRLAFEYNEDRSRIRII
;
A
#
# COMPACT_ATOMS: atom_id res chain seq x y z
N MET A 1 27.81 -15.61 -1.88
CA MET A 1 28.07 -14.81 -3.09
C MET A 1 29.11 -15.48 -3.97
N LEU A 2 28.76 -15.81 -5.21
CA LEU A 2 29.72 -16.27 -6.23
C LEU A 2 30.65 -15.12 -6.63
N LYS A 3 31.95 -15.24 -6.31
CA LYS A 3 33.00 -14.30 -6.75
C LYS A 3 33.66 -14.70 -8.08
N LYS A 4 33.41 -15.93 -8.56
CA LYS A 4 34.03 -16.50 -9.75
C LYS A 4 32.99 -17.04 -10.70
N CYS A 5 33.23 -16.86 -11.99
CA CYS A 5 32.39 -17.32 -13.08
C CYS A 5 32.41 -18.86 -13.16
N PRO A 6 31.27 -19.55 -13.02
CA PRO A 6 31.18 -21.00 -13.17
C PRO A 6 31.70 -21.53 -14.51
N SER A 7 31.57 -20.74 -15.57
CA SER A 7 31.91 -21.16 -16.94
C SER A 7 33.39 -21.05 -17.30
N CYS A 8 34.17 -20.18 -16.64
CA CYS A 8 35.57 -19.96 -17.02
C CYS A 8 36.51 -19.66 -15.84
N GLY A 9 35.99 -19.60 -14.62
CA GLY A 9 36.78 -19.31 -13.41
C GLY A 9 37.20 -17.85 -13.23
N GLY A 10 36.94 -16.97 -14.20
CA GLY A 10 37.25 -15.53 -14.13
C GLY A 10 36.43 -14.79 -13.08
N GLU A 11 36.93 -13.65 -12.59
CA GLU A 11 36.20 -12.82 -11.62
C GLU A 11 34.96 -12.19 -12.26
N LEU A 12 33.86 -12.13 -11.50
CA LEU A 12 32.61 -11.54 -11.96
C LEU A 12 32.57 -10.05 -11.62
N GLU A 13 32.22 -9.22 -12.59
CA GLU A 13 31.99 -7.79 -12.40
C GLU A 13 30.50 -7.51 -12.22
N LYS A 14 30.15 -6.65 -11.25
CA LYS A 14 28.76 -6.22 -11.06
C LYS A 14 28.44 -5.07 -12.02
N LYS A 15 27.49 -5.28 -12.93
CA LYS A 15 26.88 -4.23 -13.76
C LYS A 15 25.39 -4.20 -13.51
N ARG A 16 24.91 -3.16 -12.81
CA ARG A 16 23.52 -3.04 -12.33
C ARG A 16 23.14 -4.24 -11.44
N GLU A 17 22.05 -4.94 -11.76
CA GLU A 17 21.52 -6.10 -11.04
C GLU A 17 22.06 -7.44 -11.55
N LYS A 18 23.09 -7.43 -12.40
CA LYS A 18 23.67 -8.63 -12.99
C LYS A 18 25.17 -8.73 -12.73
N LEU A 19 25.63 -9.94 -12.49
CA LEU A 19 27.05 -10.29 -12.49
C LEU A 19 27.42 -10.72 -13.92
N ILE A 20 28.39 -10.03 -14.50
CA ILE A 20 28.88 -10.30 -15.86
C ILE A 20 30.33 -10.75 -15.76
N CYS A 21 30.66 -11.88 -16.36
CA CYS A 21 32.06 -12.27 -16.50
C CYS A 21 32.69 -11.53 -17.69
N PRO A 22 33.75 -10.73 -17.51
CA PRO A 22 34.38 -10.02 -18.62
C PRO A 22 35.14 -10.96 -19.58
N TYR A 23 35.43 -12.20 -19.16
CA TYR A 23 36.22 -13.15 -19.95
C TYR A 23 35.38 -13.99 -20.92
N CYS A 24 34.21 -14.47 -20.49
CA CYS A 24 33.34 -15.31 -21.33
C CYS A 24 31.97 -14.67 -21.59
N ASN A 25 31.74 -13.46 -21.10
CA ASN A 25 30.51 -12.69 -21.24
C ASN A 25 29.24 -13.38 -20.69
N SER A 26 29.41 -14.42 -19.87
CA SER A 26 28.31 -15.08 -19.18
C SER A 26 27.67 -14.13 -18.17
N THR A 27 26.34 -14.12 -18.15
CA THR A 27 25.54 -13.24 -17.31
C THR A 27 24.82 -14.07 -16.26
N TYR A 28 24.92 -13.65 -15.00
CA TYR A 28 24.26 -14.28 -13.87
C TYR A 28 23.42 -13.23 -13.16
N ASP A 29 22.19 -13.57 -12.83
CA ASP A 29 21.37 -12.69 -12.01
C ASP A 29 21.98 -12.61 -10.61
N VAL A 30 22.09 -11.41 -10.07
CA VAL A 30 22.42 -11.24 -8.66
C VAL A 30 21.22 -11.78 -7.90
N GLU A 31 21.35 -12.94 -7.24
CA GLU A 31 20.38 -13.33 -6.21
C GLU A 31 20.21 -12.10 -5.32
N LYS A 32 18.98 -11.53 -5.31
CA LYS A 32 18.65 -10.33 -4.54
C LYS A 32 19.21 -10.57 -3.15
N SER A 33 20.24 -9.80 -2.79
CA SER A 33 20.90 -9.87 -1.50
C SER A 33 19.82 -9.90 -0.45
N ASP A 34 19.90 -10.87 0.46
CA ASP A 34 19.07 -11.03 1.66
C ASP A 34 18.36 -9.71 1.97
N LYS A 35 17.11 -9.58 1.51
CA LYS A 35 16.25 -8.50 1.99
C LYS A 35 16.35 -8.63 3.49
N LYS A 36 16.83 -7.57 4.17
CA LYS A 36 16.82 -7.51 5.62
C LYS A 36 15.39 -7.85 6.01
N SER A 37 15.14 -9.08 6.42
CA SER A 37 13.92 -9.42 7.13
C SER A 37 14.10 -8.74 8.47
N SER A 38 13.76 -7.44 8.52
CA SER A 38 13.63 -6.76 9.79
C SER A 38 12.63 -7.61 10.56
N LYS A 39 13.05 -8.10 11.74
CA LYS A 39 12.14 -8.78 12.67
C LYS A 39 11.00 -7.85 13.09
N GLU A 40 11.19 -6.55 12.90
CA GLU A 40 10.25 -5.50 13.17
C GLU A 40 9.09 -5.51 12.17
N LEU A 41 7.89 -5.22 12.68
CA LEU A 41 6.67 -5.30 11.89
C LEU A 41 6.59 -4.20 10.83
N LEU A 42 7.20 -3.04 11.11
CA LEU A 42 7.30 -1.89 10.22
C LEU A 42 8.74 -1.36 10.27
N ASP A 43 9.23 -0.86 9.15
CA ASP A 43 10.59 -0.32 9.04
C ASP A 43 10.74 0.96 9.90
N PRO A 44 11.66 0.99 10.89
CA PRO A 44 11.83 2.12 11.80
C PRO A 44 12.41 3.37 11.11
N ASP A 45 13.00 3.22 9.92
CA ASP A 45 13.48 4.33 9.10
C ASP A 45 12.30 5.05 8.41
N LEU A 46 11.19 4.34 8.19
CA LEU A 46 9.97 4.88 7.57
C LEU A 46 8.90 5.26 8.61
N PHE A 47 8.82 4.53 9.72
CA PHE A 47 7.73 4.64 10.67
C PHE A 47 8.23 4.97 12.09
N PHE A 48 7.48 5.84 12.76
CA PHE A 48 7.61 6.05 14.21
C PHE A 48 6.44 5.38 14.90
N VAL A 49 6.68 4.27 15.60
CA VAL A 49 5.62 3.45 16.20
C VAL A 49 5.40 3.85 17.66
N ASP A 50 4.23 4.41 17.95
CA ASP A 50 3.78 4.92 19.25
C ASP A 50 2.60 4.08 19.80
N VAL A 51 2.56 2.80 19.44
CA VAL A 51 1.50 1.86 19.81
C VAL A 51 2.10 0.48 20.08
N ASP A 52 1.49 -0.27 20.99
CA ASP A 52 1.88 -1.65 21.24
C ASP A 52 1.45 -2.57 20.10
N LEU A 53 2.35 -2.77 19.13
CA LEU A 53 2.13 -3.66 18.01
C LEU A 53 1.96 -5.12 18.44
N ASN A 54 2.57 -5.56 19.55
CA ASN A 54 2.40 -6.94 20.02
C ASN A 54 0.96 -7.18 20.45
N ARG A 55 0.38 -6.25 21.22
CA ARG A 55 -1.05 -6.28 21.58
C ARG A 55 -1.96 -6.32 20.35
N LEU A 56 -1.64 -5.53 19.32
CA LEU A 56 -2.41 -5.53 18.07
C LEU A 56 -2.32 -6.87 17.33
N MET A 57 -1.15 -7.52 17.37
CA MET A 57 -0.92 -8.81 16.71
C MET A 57 -1.60 -10.00 17.40
N GLU A 58 -2.08 -9.87 18.64
CA GLU A 58 -2.87 -10.90 19.33
C GLU A 58 -4.24 -11.10 18.68
N LYS A 59 -4.79 -10.05 18.06
CA LYS A 59 -6.09 -10.11 17.38
C LYS A 59 -5.91 -10.61 15.96
N LYS A 60 -6.59 -11.71 15.60
CA LYS A 60 -6.55 -12.30 14.25
C LYS A 60 -6.73 -11.26 13.14
N CYS A 61 -7.79 -10.44 13.25
CA CYS A 61 -8.14 -9.44 12.23
C CYS A 61 -7.01 -8.42 12.01
N THR A 62 -6.54 -7.79 13.08
CA THR A 62 -5.46 -6.80 13.01
C THR A 62 -4.14 -7.43 12.59
N SER A 63 -3.83 -8.64 13.06
CA SER A 63 -2.62 -9.36 12.67
C SER A 63 -2.55 -9.64 11.17
N GLU A 64 -3.69 -9.90 10.53
CA GLU A 64 -3.76 -10.12 9.08
C GLU A 64 -3.51 -8.81 8.31
N VAL A 65 -4.10 -7.70 8.77
CA VAL A 65 -3.83 -6.37 8.20
C VAL A 65 -2.35 -6.02 8.31
N MET A 66 -1.76 -6.15 9.50
CA MET A 66 -0.37 -5.77 9.72
C MET A 66 0.62 -6.65 8.95
N ARG A 67 0.34 -7.97 8.82
CA ARG A 67 1.17 -8.86 8.00
C ARG A 67 1.11 -8.51 6.53
N ALA A 68 -0.08 -8.19 6.01
CA ALA A 68 -0.23 -7.78 4.61
C ALA A 68 0.44 -6.41 4.37
N TRP A 69 0.32 -5.48 5.31
CA TRP A 69 1.02 -4.20 5.25
C TRP A 69 2.54 -4.40 5.23
N LYS A 70 3.10 -5.16 6.18
CA LYS A 70 4.53 -5.51 6.21
C LYS A 70 4.97 -6.18 4.91
N TYR A 71 4.25 -7.22 4.48
CA TYR A 71 4.57 -7.95 3.26
C TYR A 71 4.67 -7.01 2.06
N CYS A 72 3.71 -6.11 1.87
CA CYS A 72 3.79 -5.15 0.77
C CYS A 72 4.94 -4.14 0.95
N MET A 73 5.23 -3.68 2.17
CA MET A 73 6.36 -2.78 2.39
C MET A 73 7.74 -3.43 2.20
N ASP A 74 7.86 -4.73 2.48
CA ASP A 74 9.11 -5.48 2.34
C ASP A 74 9.27 -6.07 0.92
N GLU A 75 8.18 -6.58 0.34
CA GLU A 75 8.21 -7.35 -0.90
C GLU A 75 7.97 -6.55 -2.17
N ASN A 76 7.20 -5.46 -2.08
CA ASN A 76 6.86 -4.61 -3.21
C ASN A 76 7.65 -3.31 -3.14
N GLU A 77 8.64 -3.15 -4.02
CA GLU A 77 9.59 -2.03 -3.99
C GLU A 77 8.90 -0.69 -4.28
N THR A 78 7.89 -0.70 -5.16
CA THR A 78 7.17 0.50 -5.61
C THR A 78 5.67 0.45 -5.35
N SER A 79 4.99 1.60 -5.41
CA SER A 79 3.53 1.71 -5.34
C SER A 79 2.86 0.89 -6.45
N LYS A 80 3.46 0.87 -7.65
CA LYS A 80 2.98 0.05 -8.79
C LYS A 80 3.02 -1.45 -8.49
N ASP A 81 4.04 -1.93 -7.79
CA ASP A 81 4.11 -3.33 -7.39
C ASP A 81 2.99 -3.67 -6.39
N VAL A 82 2.68 -2.76 -5.47
CA VAL A 82 1.55 -2.90 -4.54
C VAL A 82 0.22 -2.83 -5.29
N GLU A 83 0.06 -1.96 -6.29
CA GLU A 83 -1.13 -1.92 -7.17
C GLU A 83 -1.36 -3.26 -7.87
N GLU A 84 -0.30 -3.89 -8.40
CA GLU A 84 -0.42 -5.19 -9.05
C GLU A 84 -0.82 -6.29 -8.06
N TYR A 85 -0.26 -6.26 -6.84
CA TYR A 85 -0.65 -7.17 -5.78
C TYR A 85 -2.13 -7.00 -5.39
N LEU A 86 -2.57 -5.75 -5.18
CA LEU A 86 -3.98 -5.41 -4.92
C LEU A 86 -4.89 -5.93 -6.04
N ARG A 87 -4.51 -5.76 -7.31
CA ARG A 87 -5.29 -6.25 -8.46
C ARG A 87 -5.51 -7.76 -8.41
N LYS A 88 -4.52 -8.54 -7.92
CA LYS A 88 -4.61 -10.00 -7.78
C LYS A 88 -5.55 -10.41 -6.65
N ILE A 89 -5.47 -9.77 -5.49
CA ILE A 89 -6.24 -10.19 -4.29
C ILE A 89 -7.67 -9.65 -4.27
N THR A 90 -7.94 -8.53 -4.94
CA THR A 90 -9.27 -7.86 -4.95
C THR A 90 -10.28 -8.47 -5.93
N GLN A 91 -9.87 -9.41 -6.79
CA GLN A 91 -10.79 -10.04 -7.77
C GLN A 91 -12.06 -10.60 -7.13
N LYS A 92 -11.95 -11.10 -5.89
CA LYS A 92 -13.04 -11.70 -5.11
C LYS A 92 -13.69 -10.77 -4.09
N ASP A 93 -13.17 -9.56 -3.88
CA ASP A 93 -13.65 -8.64 -2.85
C ASP A 93 -14.66 -7.66 -3.43
N ASP A 94 -15.96 -7.91 -3.25
CA ASP A 94 -17.06 -7.07 -3.77
C ASP A 94 -17.10 -5.63 -3.24
N GLY A 95 -16.31 -5.27 -2.23
CA GLY A 95 -16.26 -3.91 -1.68
C GLY A 95 -15.34 -2.95 -2.44
N THR A 96 -14.53 -3.47 -3.36
CA THR A 96 -13.46 -2.72 -4.01
C THR A 96 -13.59 -2.69 -5.54
N ALA A 97 -12.99 -1.69 -6.17
CA ALA A 97 -12.88 -1.59 -7.61
C ALA A 97 -11.53 -0.97 -8.02
N MET A 98 -10.98 -1.44 -9.13
CA MET A 98 -9.80 -0.92 -9.80
C MET A 98 -10.11 -0.89 -11.30
N LYS A 99 -9.31 -0.18 -12.12
CA LYS A 99 -9.57 -0.03 -13.57
C LYS A 99 -9.89 -1.37 -14.27
N ASP A 100 -9.12 -2.42 -13.98
CA ASP A 100 -9.26 -3.75 -14.59
C ASP A 100 -10.04 -4.74 -13.71
N VAL A 101 -10.50 -4.30 -12.53
CA VAL A 101 -11.26 -5.11 -11.57
C VAL A 101 -12.51 -4.33 -11.20
N ARG A 102 -13.61 -4.59 -11.91
CA ARG A 102 -14.89 -3.89 -11.73
C ARG A 102 -14.80 -2.37 -12.00
N GLY A 103 -14.04 -2.00 -13.03
CA GLY A 103 -13.83 -0.61 -13.43
C GLY A 103 -15.12 0.15 -13.75
N GLU A 104 -16.19 -0.55 -14.15
CA GLU A 104 -17.52 0.04 -14.33
C GLU A 104 -18.06 0.72 -13.06
N ARG A 105 -17.64 0.28 -11.87
CA ARG A 105 -18.03 0.92 -10.61
C ARG A 105 -17.36 2.28 -10.41
N ILE A 106 -16.11 2.43 -10.87
CA ILE A 106 -15.40 3.71 -10.87
C ILE A 106 -16.14 4.66 -11.83
N GLU A 107 -16.46 4.19 -13.04
CA GLU A 107 -17.17 4.99 -14.04
C GLU A 107 -18.57 5.41 -13.59
N ASN A 108 -19.31 4.53 -12.91
CA ASN A 108 -20.63 4.85 -12.34
C ASN A 108 -20.58 5.95 -11.26
N LEU A 109 -19.42 6.18 -10.63
CA LEU A 109 -19.24 7.20 -9.60
C LEU A 109 -18.50 8.45 -10.09
N ARG A 110 -18.07 8.50 -11.36
CA ARG A 110 -17.37 9.63 -12.00
C ARG A 110 -18.04 10.96 -11.74
N GLY A 111 -19.35 11.06 -11.97
CA GLY A 111 -20.11 12.30 -11.79
C GLY A 111 -20.08 12.87 -10.36
N ARG A 112 -19.67 12.09 -9.36
CA ARG A 112 -19.44 12.56 -7.98
C ARG A 112 -17.98 12.88 -7.67
N MET A 113 -17.04 12.35 -8.45
CA MET A 113 -15.60 12.47 -8.21
C MET A 113 -14.97 13.55 -9.10
N ASP A 114 -15.43 13.71 -10.33
CA ASP A 114 -14.73 14.49 -11.36
C ASP A 114 -14.56 15.98 -11.00
N SER A 115 -15.45 16.55 -10.18
CA SER A 115 -15.29 17.93 -9.68
C SER A 115 -14.19 18.06 -8.62
N GLU A 116 -13.85 16.96 -7.96
CA GLU A 116 -12.85 16.94 -6.88
C GLU A 116 -11.47 16.52 -7.41
N LEU A 117 -11.42 15.72 -8.48
CA LEU A 117 -10.18 15.23 -9.07
C LEU A 117 -9.43 16.34 -9.84
N GLU A 118 -8.12 16.38 -9.67
CA GLU A 118 -7.24 17.26 -10.44
C GLU A 118 -7.13 16.77 -11.89
N SER A 119 -6.81 17.69 -12.81
CA SER A 119 -6.61 17.33 -14.22
C SER A 119 -5.48 16.29 -14.36
N GLY A 120 -5.80 15.15 -14.96
CA GLY A 120 -4.87 14.03 -15.14
C GLY A 120 -4.67 13.15 -13.91
N GLU A 121 -5.38 13.39 -12.80
CA GLU A 121 -5.35 12.52 -11.62
C GLU A 121 -5.97 11.15 -11.95
N ARG A 122 -5.22 10.08 -11.63
CA ARG A 122 -5.62 8.71 -11.93
C ARG A 122 -6.18 8.05 -10.68
N VAL A 123 -7.42 7.60 -10.75
CA VAL A 123 -8.00 6.70 -9.73
C VAL A 123 -7.32 5.33 -9.81
N ILE A 124 -6.68 4.92 -8.73
CA ILE A 124 -6.02 3.62 -8.58
C ILE A 124 -7.03 2.60 -8.08
N MET A 125 -7.73 2.95 -6.99
CA MET A 125 -8.64 2.06 -6.29
C MET A 125 -9.81 2.84 -5.70
N LEU A 126 -11.00 2.23 -5.73
CA LEU A 126 -12.23 2.72 -5.13
C LEU A 126 -12.74 1.71 -4.11
N ILE A 127 -13.15 2.21 -2.95
CA ILE A 127 -13.70 1.42 -1.84
C ILE A 127 -15.06 1.98 -1.46
N ASP A 128 -16.13 1.21 -1.70
CA ASP A 128 -17.50 1.61 -1.36
C ASP A 128 -17.88 1.11 0.03
N THR A 129 -17.85 1.99 1.01
CA THR A 129 -18.11 1.68 2.43
C THR A 129 -19.59 1.63 2.80
N THR A 130 -20.49 1.76 1.83
CA THR A 130 -21.91 1.89 2.14
C THR A 130 -22.55 0.53 2.44
N LEU A 131 -23.07 0.36 3.66
CA LEU A 131 -23.87 -0.82 4.04
C LEU A 131 -25.23 -0.89 3.29
N PHE A 132 -25.85 0.26 3.01
CA PHE A 132 -27.19 0.34 2.38
C PHE A 132 -27.26 1.40 1.26
N GLY A 133 -27.38 0.92 0.02
CA GLY A 133 -27.45 1.74 -1.19
C GLY A 133 -26.06 2.17 -1.64
N LYS A 134 -25.50 1.44 -2.62
CA LYS A 134 -24.13 1.60 -3.11
C LYS A 134 -23.78 3.04 -3.45
N GLY A 135 -22.53 3.40 -3.17
CA GLY A 135 -21.93 4.64 -3.61
C GLY A 135 -22.25 5.87 -2.76
N LYS A 136 -22.97 5.79 -1.63
CA LYS A 136 -23.23 6.99 -0.79
C LYS A 136 -21.97 7.48 -0.10
N ASP A 137 -21.27 6.55 0.55
CA ASP A 137 -20.06 6.78 1.31
C ASP A 137 -18.96 5.87 0.77
N PHE A 138 -17.92 6.46 0.21
CA PHE A 138 -16.81 5.75 -0.39
C PHE A 138 -15.53 6.57 -0.27
N TYR A 139 -14.39 5.93 -0.47
CA TYR A 139 -13.14 6.64 -0.66
C TYR A 139 -12.38 6.08 -1.86
N VAL A 140 -11.53 6.92 -2.44
CA VAL A 140 -10.66 6.55 -3.55
C VAL A 140 -9.23 6.85 -3.20
N ILE A 141 -8.35 5.95 -3.62
CA ILE A 141 -6.91 6.15 -3.63
C ILE A 141 -6.55 6.53 -5.06
N THR A 142 -5.91 7.67 -5.24
CA THR A 142 -5.39 8.14 -6.53
C THR A 142 -3.87 8.15 -6.52
N ASP A 143 -3.27 8.53 -7.64
CA ASP A 143 -1.83 8.79 -7.70
C ASP A 143 -1.39 10.11 -7.04
N ARG A 144 -2.34 10.89 -6.46
CA ARG A 144 -2.03 12.17 -5.78
C ARG A 144 -2.50 12.25 -4.33
N ALA A 145 -3.59 11.57 -3.98
CA ALA A 145 -4.20 11.71 -2.66
C ALA A 145 -5.12 10.53 -2.31
N VAL A 146 -5.57 10.51 -1.05
CA VAL A 146 -6.74 9.75 -0.63
C VAL A 146 -7.92 10.71 -0.51
N ARG A 147 -9.02 10.40 -1.20
CA ARG A 147 -10.22 11.25 -1.22
C ARG A 147 -11.40 10.49 -0.63
N PHE A 148 -12.05 11.11 0.35
CA PHE A 148 -13.19 10.55 1.07
C PHE A 148 -14.46 11.28 0.65
N PHE A 149 -15.47 10.53 0.24
CA PHE A 149 -16.78 11.05 -0.18
C PHE A 149 -17.82 10.55 0.82
N LYS A 150 -18.42 11.47 1.59
CA LYS A 150 -19.47 11.18 2.58
C LYS A 150 -20.72 11.97 2.24
N LYS A 151 -21.72 11.31 1.67
CA LYS A 151 -22.96 11.96 1.18
C LYS A 151 -22.67 13.16 0.26
N LYS A 152 -22.79 14.39 0.78
CA LYS A 152 -22.58 15.65 0.06
C LYS A 152 -21.23 16.32 0.36
N LYS A 153 -20.41 15.74 1.24
CA LYS A 153 -19.11 16.27 1.62
C LYS A 153 -18.01 15.43 1.00
N SER A 154 -16.96 16.09 0.54
CA SER A 154 -15.68 15.49 0.17
C SER A 154 -14.60 15.96 1.14
N MET A 155 -13.59 15.12 1.32
CA MET A 155 -12.36 15.46 2.04
C MET A 155 -11.19 14.87 1.26
N THR A 156 -10.07 15.58 1.23
CA THR A 156 -8.86 15.12 0.55
C THR A 156 -7.71 15.13 1.55
N VAL A 157 -6.95 14.04 1.57
CA VAL A 157 -5.68 13.93 2.29
C VAL A 157 -4.60 13.69 1.25
N LYS A 158 -3.78 14.71 1.01
CA LYS A 158 -2.63 14.58 0.12
C LYS A 158 -1.57 13.71 0.76
N PHE A 159 -0.74 13.10 -0.06
CA PHE A 159 0.27 12.15 0.38
C PHE A 159 1.38 12.79 1.24
N ASP A 160 1.75 14.03 0.98
CA ASP A 160 2.67 14.83 1.80
C ASP A 160 2.07 15.20 3.18
N ASP A 161 0.76 15.41 3.25
CA ASP A 161 0.04 15.78 4.47
C ASP A 161 -0.15 14.61 5.45
N ILE A 162 0.08 13.35 5.04
CA ILE A 162 -0.09 12.18 5.92
C ILE A 162 1.05 12.16 6.95
N ILE A 163 0.82 12.62 8.17
CA ILE A 163 1.82 12.63 9.25
C ILE A 163 1.63 11.49 10.25
N ALA A 164 0.40 10.98 10.36
CA ALA A 164 0.05 9.93 11.31
C ALA A 164 -1.01 8.97 10.74
N ILE A 165 -0.95 7.72 11.18
CA ILE A 165 -1.99 6.71 10.96
C ILE A 165 -2.38 6.16 12.32
N LYS A 166 -3.61 6.44 12.73
CA LYS A 166 -4.18 5.92 13.97
C LYS A 166 -4.86 4.58 13.72
N ILE A 167 -4.53 3.57 14.50
CA ILE A 167 -5.11 2.24 14.48
C ILE A 167 -6.26 2.18 15.48
N ASN A 168 -7.42 1.74 15.03
CA ASN A 168 -8.55 1.42 15.89
C ASN A 168 -8.99 -0.02 15.63
N ASP A 169 -8.81 -0.85 16.64
CA ASP A 169 -9.07 -2.29 16.63
C ASP A 169 -10.30 -2.67 17.49
N SER A 170 -11.22 -1.72 17.68
CA SER A 170 -12.46 -1.93 18.41
C SER A 170 -13.33 -3.02 17.75
N LEU A 171 -13.98 -3.84 18.58
CA LEU A 171 -14.93 -4.88 18.14
C LEU A 171 -14.38 -5.87 17.09
N ASN A 172 -13.06 -6.10 17.06
CA ASN A 172 -12.39 -6.95 16.06
C ASN A 172 -12.57 -6.48 14.60
N LEU A 173 -12.90 -5.21 14.39
CA LEU A 173 -13.03 -4.60 13.08
C LEU A 173 -11.96 -3.50 12.94
N PRO A 174 -10.76 -3.84 12.45
CA PRO A 174 -9.70 -2.87 12.30
C PRO A 174 -10.12 -1.74 11.35
N SER A 175 -9.92 -0.52 11.81
CA SER A 175 -10.10 0.72 11.06
C SER A 175 -8.88 1.62 11.29
N PHE A 176 -8.55 2.43 10.30
CA PHE A 176 -7.37 3.26 10.31
C PHE A 176 -7.77 4.70 9.99
N TYR A 177 -7.16 5.68 10.63
CA TYR A 177 -7.48 7.08 10.41
C TYR A 177 -6.23 7.84 10.00
N LEU A 178 -6.28 8.51 8.85
CA LEU A 178 -5.19 9.39 8.41
C LEU A 178 -5.23 10.68 9.25
N ASN A 179 -4.09 11.06 9.82
CA ASN A 179 -3.94 12.23 10.69
C ASN A 179 -4.93 12.24 11.86
N GLU A 180 -5.20 11.07 12.43
CA GLU A 180 -6.05 10.86 13.61
C GLU A 180 -7.51 11.35 13.46
N SER A 181 -7.96 11.63 12.23
CA SER A 181 -9.29 12.16 11.95
C SER A 181 -10.32 11.05 11.70
N TYR A 182 -11.45 11.07 12.42
CA TYR A 182 -12.57 10.16 12.13
C TYR A 182 -13.19 10.38 10.74
N GLU A 183 -12.93 11.53 10.11
CA GLU A 183 -13.42 11.80 8.77
C GLU A 183 -12.64 11.03 7.69
N THR A 184 -11.40 10.65 7.97
CA THR A 184 -10.45 9.95 7.07
C THR A 184 -10.34 8.45 7.37
N SER A 185 -11.44 7.86 7.84
CA SER A 185 -11.52 6.44 8.18
C SER A 185 -11.33 5.55 6.96
N ILE A 186 -10.32 4.69 7.01
CA ILE A 186 -10.02 3.61 6.06
C ILE A 186 -10.44 2.31 6.74
N SER A 187 -11.43 1.64 6.15
CA SER A 187 -11.93 0.35 6.60
C SER A 187 -12.27 -0.53 5.39
N SER A 188 -12.19 -1.85 5.57
CA SER A 188 -12.69 -2.82 4.59
C SER A 188 -14.19 -3.04 4.76
N VAL A 189 -14.87 -3.40 3.68
CA VAL A 189 -16.33 -3.55 3.61
C VAL A 189 -16.74 -5.03 3.55
N ALA A 190 -15.77 -5.94 3.48
CA ALA A 190 -16.00 -7.38 3.34
C ALA A 190 -15.08 -8.23 4.23
N ASN A 191 -14.54 -7.64 5.32
CA ASN A 191 -13.54 -8.28 6.19
C ASN A 191 -12.32 -8.81 5.42
N SER A 192 -11.98 -8.22 4.26
CA SER A 192 -10.75 -8.52 3.53
C SER A 192 -9.59 -7.79 4.19
N TYR A 193 -9.13 -8.32 5.33
CA TYR A 193 -8.06 -7.71 6.14
C TYR A 193 -6.73 -7.68 5.39
N GLN A 194 -6.45 -8.69 4.57
CA GLN A 194 -5.33 -8.66 3.64
C GLN A 194 -5.39 -7.46 2.67
N THR A 195 -6.55 -7.19 2.07
CA THR A 195 -6.74 -6.03 1.20
C THR A 195 -6.56 -4.72 1.97
N LEU A 196 -7.08 -4.64 3.20
CA LEU A 196 -6.89 -3.46 4.06
C LEU A 196 -5.41 -3.19 4.34
N GLY A 197 -4.62 -4.22 4.64
CA GLY A 197 -3.17 -4.06 4.85
C GLY A 197 -2.44 -3.63 3.60
N ALA A 198 -2.77 -4.21 2.45
CA ALA A 198 -2.19 -3.83 1.17
C ALA A 198 -2.58 -2.40 0.75
N MET A 199 -3.79 -1.93 1.09
CA MET A 199 -4.19 -0.54 0.88
C MET A 199 -3.37 0.45 1.74
N LEU A 200 -3.12 0.12 3.01
CA LEU A 200 -2.26 0.95 3.87
C LEU A 200 -0.83 0.99 3.34
N ALA A 201 -0.32 -0.14 2.84
CA ALA A 201 0.97 -0.19 2.16
C ALA A 201 0.99 0.70 0.92
N LEU A 202 -0.05 0.65 0.08
CA LEU A 202 -0.15 1.50 -1.11
C LEU A 202 -0.14 2.99 -0.72
N ILE A 203 -0.96 3.39 0.24
CA ILE A 203 -1.06 4.78 0.69
C ILE A 203 0.27 5.27 1.25
N THR A 204 0.92 4.48 2.10
CA THR A 204 2.20 4.87 2.69
C THR A 204 3.35 4.86 1.69
N ARG A 205 3.38 3.90 0.76
CA ARG A 205 4.35 3.89 -0.35
C ARG A 205 4.19 5.12 -1.25
N LEU A 206 2.97 5.45 -1.65
CA LEU A 206 2.69 6.68 -2.41
C LEU A 206 3.11 7.92 -1.62
N ALA A 207 2.93 7.92 -0.30
CA ALA A 207 3.38 9.00 0.57
C ALA A 207 4.90 9.19 0.59
N PHE A 208 5.69 8.11 0.61
CA PHE A 208 7.15 8.18 0.52
C PHE A 208 7.65 8.46 -0.90
N GLU A 209 6.98 7.95 -1.93
CA GLU A 209 7.36 8.23 -3.33
C GLU A 209 7.03 9.67 -3.74
N TYR A 210 5.96 10.25 -3.20
CA TYR A 210 5.58 11.63 -3.48
C TYR A 210 6.59 12.64 -2.93
N ASN A 211 7.19 12.33 -1.77
CA ASN A 211 8.23 13.14 -1.15
C ASN A 211 9.24 12.22 -0.45
N GLU A 212 10.34 11.90 -1.12
CA GLU A 212 11.35 10.96 -0.61
C GLU A 212 12.04 11.46 0.68
N ASP A 213 12.13 12.78 0.85
CA ASP A 213 12.75 13.44 2.01
C ASP A 213 11.76 13.65 3.19
N ARG A 214 10.55 13.08 3.09
CA ARG A 214 9.53 13.28 4.11
C ARG A 214 9.95 12.73 5.48
N SER A 215 9.39 13.32 6.52
CA SER A 215 9.47 12.74 7.86
C SER A 215 8.73 11.40 7.95
N ARG A 216 9.19 10.56 8.88
CA ARG A 216 8.54 9.30 9.25
C ARG A 216 7.06 9.48 9.55
N ILE A 217 6.25 8.51 9.16
CA ILE A 217 4.82 8.48 9.49
C ILE A 217 4.67 7.91 10.91
N ARG A 218 3.92 8.59 11.77
CA ARG A 218 3.62 8.10 13.12
C ARG A 218 2.51 7.04 13.08
N ILE A 219 2.70 5.92 13.76
CA ILE A 219 1.68 4.89 13.94
C ILE A 219 1.21 4.95 15.39
N ILE A 220 -0.08 5.23 15.60
CA ILE A 220 -0.67 5.55 16.92
C ILE A 220 -1.85 4.64 17.21
#